data_AF-A0A180G2I0-F1
#
_entry.id   AF-A0A180G2I0-F1
#
_cell.length_a   1.000
_cell.length_b   1.000
_cell.length_c   1.000
_cell.angle_alpha   90.00
_cell.angle_beta   90.00
_cell.angle_gamma   90.00
#
_symmetry.space_group_name_H-M   'P 1'
#
loop_
_entity.id
_entity.type
_entity.pdbx_description
1 polymer ?
#
loop_
_entity_poly.entity_id
_entity_poly.type
_entity_poly.pdbx_seq_one_letter_code
_entity_poly.pdbx_strand_id
1 'polypeptide(L)'
;VIVSNTEKDIVTKKQIEAGFNSILDQCQNHAGQNPLFKMVYVEVQNRQARHDTNFFPPRVLTCGLNRNAPLTADKDCQTLFDSIPVDKQGRLSSTFKTFKTCTILLYTTDDSPLIAKKSDIAPVVSDMIKGCKGKSGVISLTKGASGNNGLAVVKLRSSKLCGDGSDSLQVCL
;
A
#
# COMPACT_ATOMS: atom_id res chain seq x y z
N VAL A 1 -7.14 10.09 7.84
CA VAL A 1 -6.65 10.88 8.98
C VAL A 1 -5.53 10.11 9.62
N ILE A 2 -4.35 10.70 9.71
CA ILE A 2 -3.15 10.14 10.34
C ILE A 2 -2.80 11.09 11.49
N VAL A 3 -2.37 10.54 12.63
CA VAL A 3 -1.84 11.31 13.75
C VAL A 3 -0.36 10.96 13.86
N SER A 4 0.50 11.91 13.57
CA SER A 4 1.93 11.74 13.77
C SER A 4 2.30 12.19 15.17
N ASN A 5 2.88 11.28 15.93
CA ASN A 5 3.26 11.48 17.33
C ASN A 5 4.52 10.65 17.63
N THR A 6 5.64 11.10 17.08
CA THR A 6 6.95 10.42 17.17
C THR A 6 7.47 10.32 18.60
N GLU A 7 7.20 11.34 19.42
CA GLU A 7 7.62 11.40 20.83
C GLU A 7 6.66 10.68 21.79
N LYS A 8 5.56 10.11 21.27
CA LYS A 8 4.51 9.42 22.05
C LYS A 8 3.90 10.30 23.16
N ASP A 9 3.75 11.59 22.91
CA ASP A 9 3.05 12.51 23.80
C ASP A 9 1.59 12.08 24.02
N ILE A 10 0.98 12.50 25.13
CA ILE A 10 -0.44 12.22 25.39
C ILE A 10 -1.28 13.14 24.51
N VAL A 11 -2.02 12.55 23.56
CA VAL A 11 -2.95 13.25 22.67
C VAL A 11 -4.37 12.81 22.97
N THR A 12 -5.26 13.76 23.23
CA THR A 12 -6.67 13.48 23.46
C THR A 12 -7.45 13.40 22.15
N LYS A 13 -8.53 12.61 22.14
CA LYS A 13 -9.48 12.56 21.02
C LYS A 13 -9.99 13.95 20.63
N LYS A 14 -10.32 14.79 21.62
CA LYS A 14 -10.81 16.16 21.40
C LYS A 14 -9.80 17.03 20.65
N GLN A 15 -8.50 16.90 20.94
CA GLN A 15 -7.46 17.61 20.20
C GLN A 15 -7.37 17.13 18.75
N ILE A 16 -7.46 15.81 18.52
CA ILE A 16 -7.42 15.24 17.17
C ILE A 16 -8.63 15.71 16.35
N GLU A 17 -9.83 15.68 16.94
CA GLU A 17 -11.07 16.14 16.28
C GLU A 17 -11.03 17.64 15.96
N ALA A 18 -10.51 18.46 16.88
CA ALA A 18 -10.34 19.90 16.63
C ALA A 18 -9.34 20.17 15.49
N GLY A 19 -8.20 19.48 15.48
CA GLY A 19 -7.22 19.60 14.40
C GLY A 19 -7.76 19.10 13.06
N PHE A 20 -8.51 17.98 13.06
CA PHE A 20 -9.18 17.46 11.87
C PHE A 20 -10.20 18.43 11.30
N ASN A 21 -11.09 18.98 12.15
CA ASN A 21 -12.09 19.96 11.73
C ASN A 21 -11.42 21.22 11.19
N SER A 22 -10.35 21.70 11.83
CA SER A 22 -9.59 22.85 11.33
C SER A 22 -9.01 22.60 9.94
N ILE A 23 -8.64 21.37 9.59
CA ILE A 23 -8.20 21.02 8.23
C ILE A 23 -9.38 21.05 7.26
N LEU A 24 -10.55 20.53 7.64
CA LEU A 24 -11.74 20.57 6.79
C LEU A 24 -12.23 22.01 6.56
N ASP A 25 -12.12 22.88 7.56
CA ASP A 25 -12.53 24.28 7.43
C ASP A 25 -11.62 25.06 6.46
N GLN A 26 -10.31 24.78 6.49
CA GLN A 26 -9.32 25.50 5.67
C GLN A 26 -9.09 24.88 4.31
N CYS A 27 -9.04 23.54 4.25
CA CYS A 27 -8.69 22.76 3.07
C CYS A 27 -9.91 22.10 2.42
N GLN A 28 -11.10 22.20 3.02
CA GLN A 28 -12.34 21.58 2.52
C GLN A 28 -12.18 20.08 2.26
N ASN A 29 -12.23 19.68 0.99
CA ASN A 29 -12.11 18.29 0.55
C ASN A 29 -10.67 17.91 0.16
N HIS A 30 -9.70 18.79 0.39
CA HIS A 30 -8.29 18.57 0.04
C HIS A 30 -7.49 18.03 1.22
N ALA A 31 -6.33 17.48 0.89
CA ALA A 31 -5.36 17.07 1.89
C ALA A 31 -4.85 18.30 2.66
N GLY A 32 -4.55 18.11 3.94
CA GLY A 32 -4.02 19.16 4.78
C GLY A 32 -3.45 18.60 6.08
N GLN A 33 -2.68 19.43 6.77
CA GLN A 33 -2.03 19.09 8.03
C GLN A 33 -2.27 20.21 9.02
N ASN A 34 -2.53 19.85 10.28
CA ASN A 34 -2.72 20.80 11.36
C ASN A 34 -1.84 20.41 12.56
N PRO A 35 -0.93 21.29 12.99
CA PRO A 35 -0.15 21.04 14.19
C PRO A 35 -1.06 21.13 15.42
N LEU A 36 -1.07 20.08 16.24
CA LEU A 36 -1.81 20.10 17.50
C LEU A 36 -1.00 20.82 18.58
N PHE A 37 0.25 20.39 18.79
CA PHE A 37 1.22 20.95 19.72
C PHE A 37 2.58 20.28 19.50
N LYS A 38 3.68 20.96 19.86
CA LYS A 38 5.06 20.46 19.66
C LYS A 38 5.25 19.88 18.23
N MET A 39 5.75 18.65 18.12
CA MET A 39 5.90 17.89 16.87
C MET A 39 4.73 16.95 16.59
N VAL A 40 3.60 17.10 17.29
CA VAL A 40 2.37 16.32 17.06
C VAL A 40 1.48 17.04 16.07
N TYR A 41 1.08 16.33 15.02
CA TYR A 41 0.18 16.87 14.00
C TYR A 41 -0.87 15.85 13.58
N VAL A 42 -2.03 16.37 13.19
CA VAL A 42 -3.06 15.63 12.46
C VAL A 42 -2.88 15.91 10.99
N GLU A 43 -2.97 14.86 10.18
CA GLU A 43 -2.92 14.96 8.74
C GLU A 43 -4.16 14.31 8.12
N VAL A 44 -4.86 15.06 7.29
CA VAL A 44 -5.83 14.51 6.35
C VAL A 44 -5.09 14.35 5.05
N GLN A 45 -4.65 13.14 4.75
CA GLN A 45 -4.09 12.85 3.44
C GLN A 45 -5.23 12.50 2.48
N ASN A 46 -5.15 13.05 1.27
CA ASN A 46 -5.78 12.40 0.14
C ASN A 46 -5.05 11.05 -0.01
N ARG A 47 -5.80 9.95 0.01
CA ARG A 47 -5.25 8.59 -0.14
C ARG A 47 -4.45 8.41 -1.44
N GLN A 48 -4.53 9.37 -2.37
CA GLN A 48 -3.78 9.43 -3.60
C GLN A 48 -2.35 10.01 -3.44
N ALA A 49 -1.88 10.50 -2.30
CA ALA A 49 -0.70 11.39 -2.31
C ALA A 49 0.68 10.74 -2.10
N ARG A 50 0.84 9.46 -1.73
CA ARG A 50 2.18 8.85 -1.60
C ARG A 50 2.21 7.38 -2.04
N HIS A 51 3.09 7.12 -3.01
CA HIS A 51 3.39 5.84 -3.68
C HIS A 51 2.20 5.15 -4.36
N ASP A 52 2.13 5.26 -5.70
CA ASP A 52 1.11 4.67 -6.57
C ASP A 52 -0.33 5.03 -6.15
N THR A 53 -0.71 6.23 -6.62
CA THR A 53 -1.69 7.20 -6.12
C THR A 53 -3.16 6.84 -6.30
N ASN A 54 -3.60 5.64 -5.94
CA ASN A 54 -5.02 5.29 -5.98
C ASN A 54 -5.47 4.57 -4.70
N PHE A 55 -6.49 5.12 -4.04
CA PHE A 55 -7.22 4.36 -3.03
C PHE A 55 -7.82 3.13 -3.72
N PHE A 56 -7.26 1.95 -3.44
CA PHE A 56 -7.86 0.70 -3.89
C PHE A 56 -8.88 0.27 -2.85
N PRO A 57 -10.18 0.20 -3.21
CA PRO A 57 -11.21 -0.29 -2.32
C PRO A 57 -10.80 -1.65 -1.77
N PRO A 58 -10.93 -1.86 -0.45
CA PRO A 58 -10.54 -3.13 0.12
C PRO A 58 -11.36 -4.27 -0.49
N ARG A 59 -10.71 -5.42 -0.68
CA ARG A 59 -11.28 -6.67 -1.21
C ARG A 59 -11.65 -6.66 -2.69
N VAL A 60 -11.31 -5.60 -3.42
CA VAL A 60 -11.49 -5.54 -4.88
C VAL A 60 -10.14 -5.71 -5.56
N LEU A 61 -9.95 -6.84 -6.24
CA LEU A 61 -8.78 -7.06 -7.09
C LEU A 61 -8.89 -6.16 -8.33
N THR A 62 -7.90 -5.29 -8.52
CA THR A 62 -7.79 -4.42 -9.70
C THR A 62 -6.60 -4.86 -10.54
N CYS A 63 -6.81 -5.12 -11.82
CA CYS A 63 -5.77 -5.54 -12.76
C CYS A 63 -5.48 -4.46 -13.82
N GLY A 64 -4.27 -4.48 -14.38
CA GLY A 64 -3.90 -3.68 -15.56
C GLY A 64 -3.62 -2.20 -15.28
N LEU A 65 -3.18 -1.85 -14.07
CA LEU A 65 -2.80 -0.49 -13.69
C LEU A 65 -1.58 0.02 -14.46
N ASN A 66 -0.58 -0.84 -14.67
CA ASN A 66 0.57 -0.53 -15.50
C ASN A 66 0.26 -0.89 -16.96
N ARG A 67 -0.12 0.09 -17.78
CA ARG A 67 -0.38 -0.12 -19.22
C ARG A 67 0.95 -0.30 -19.96
N ASN A 68 0.95 -1.13 -21.01
CA ASN A 68 2.11 -1.46 -21.85
C ASN A 68 3.29 -2.14 -21.12
N ALA A 69 3.13 -2.52 -19.85
CA ALA A 69 4.13 -3.30 -19.15
C ALA A 69 4.24 -4.71 -19.75
N PRO A 70 5.46 -5.28 -19.88
CA PRO A 70 5.61 -6.70 -20.18
C PRO A 70 4.87 -7.55 -19.16
N LEU A 71 4.24 -8.62 -19.64
CA LEU A 71 3.52 -9.56 -18.77
C LEU A 71 4.49 -10.24 -17.81
N THR A 72 4.02 -10.42 -16.58
CA THR A 72 4.65 -11.27 -15.58
C THR A 72 4.35 -12.74 -15.88
N ALA A 73 5.29 -13.63 -15.56
CA ALA A 73 5.08 -15.07 -15.62
C ALA A 73 4.57 -15.58 -14.26
N ASP A 74 3.51 -16.38 -14.26
CA ASP A 74 2.88 -16.93 -13.05
C ASP A 74 3.90 -17.60 -12.11
N LYS A 75 4.79 -18.42 -12.70
CA LYS A 75 5.83 -19.13 -11.95
C LYS A 75 6.82 -18.19 -11.28
N ASP A 76 7.18 -17.09 -11.94
CA ASP A 76 8.10 -16.10 -11.37
C ASP A 76 7.46 -15.40 -10.18
N CYS A 77 6.18 -14.99 -10.29
CA CYS A 77 5.46 -14.36 -9.19
C CYS A 77 5.23 -15.29 -8.01
N GLN A 78 4.86 -16.55 -8.26
CA GLN A 78 4.67 -17.54 -7.20
C GLN A 78 5.99 -17.84 -6.48
N THR A 79 7.07 -18.08 -7.24
CA THR A 79 8.41 -18.32 -6.68
C THR A 79 8.89 -17.13 -5.85
N LEU A 80 8.65 -15.91 -6.34
CA LEU A 80 8.98 -14.68 -5.63
C LEU A 80 8.25 -14.61 -4.28
N PHE A 81 6.93 -14.83 -4.27
CA PHE A 81 6.14 -14.80 -3.05
C PHE A 81 6.58 -15.88 -2.04
N ASP A 82 6.83 -17.09 -2.53
CA ASP A 82 7.28 -18.21 -1.70
C ASP A 82 8.66 -17.93 -1.08
N SER A 83 9.52 -17.15 -1.74
CA SER A 83 10.82 -16.73 -1.21
C SER A 83 10.76 -15.64 -0.11
N ILE A 84 9.60 -14.99 0.10
CA ILE A 84 9.50 -13.93 1.12
C ILE A 84 9.60 -14.55 2.52
N PRO A 85 10.59 -14.15 3.34
CA PRO A 85 10.75 -14.67 4.69
C PRO A 85 9.60 -14.22 5.60
N VAL A 86 9.38 -14.96 6.66
CA VAL A 86 8.39 -14.65 7.70
C VAL A 86 9.05 -14.62 9.07
N ASP A 87 8.45 -13.89 10.01
CA ASP A 87 8.86 -13.96 11.41
C ASP A 87 8.45 -15.29 12.07
N LYS A 88 8.77 -15.45 13.37
CA LYS A 88 8.44 -16.64 14.16
C LYS A 88 6.92 -16.90 14.28
N GLN A 89 6.09 -15.90 14.03
CA GLN A 89 4.63 -15.99 14.05
C GLN A 89 4.03 -16.19 12.63
N GLY A 90 4.89 -16.34 11.62
CA GLY A 90 4.48 -16.50 10.23
C GLY A 90 4.04 -15.20 9.55
N ARG A 91 4.37 -14.04 10.12
CA ARG A 91 3.98 -12.72 9.59
C ARG A 91 4.97 -12.23 8.56
N LEU A 92 4.43 -11.54 7.55
CA LEU A 92 5.19 -10.85 6.52
C LEU A 92 5.61 -9.45 7.00
N SER A 93 6.75 -8.98 6.54
CA SER A 93 7.13 -7.57 6.65
C SER A 93 6.77 -6.82 5.37
N SER A 94 6.65 -5.49 5.45
CA SER A 94 6.61 -4.66 4.25
C SER A 94 7.84 -4.95 3.39
N THR A 95 7.64 -5.13 2.09
CA THR A 95 8.71 -5.55 1.19
C THR A 95 8.47 -5.02 -0.21
N PHE A 96 9.58 -4.76 -0.90
CA PHE A 96 9.66 -4.52 -2.32
C PHE A 96 10.69 -5.50 -2.86
N LYS A 97 10.27 -6.49 -3.64
CA LYS A 97 11.20 -7.48 -4.21
C LYS A 97 10.86 -7.79 -5.65
N THR A 98 11.89 -8.11 -6.42
CA THR A 98 11.78 -8.46 -7.82
C THR A 98 12.48 -9.80 -8.06
N PHE A 99 11.85 -10.66 -8.85
CA PHE A 99 12.44 -11.88 -9.37
C PHE A 99 12.00 -12.07 -10.82
N LYS A 100 12.98 -12.08 -11.72
CA LYS A 100 12.78 -12.23 -13.17
C LYS A 100 11.74 -11.25 -13.71
N THR A 101 10.57 -11.73 -14.12
CA THR A 101 9.52 -10.90 -14.72
C THR A 101 8.62 -10.22 -13.68
N CYS A 102 8.67 -10.62 -12.41
CA CYS A 102 7.70 -10.20 -11.39
C CYS A 102 8.31 -9.33 -10.30
N THR A 103 7.57 -8.32 -9.87
CA THR A 103 7.84 -7.49 -8.70
C THR A 103 6.64 -7.54 -7.77
N ILE A 104 6.88 -7.76 -6.48
CA ILE A 104 5.88 -7.71 -5.42
C ILE A 104 6.13 -6.54 -4.48
N LEU A 105 5.08 -5.81 -4.17
CA LEU A 105 5.02 -4.83 -3.09
C LEU A 105 4.02 -5.31 -2.04
N LEU A 106 4.47 -5.37 -0.80
CA LEU A 106 3.64 -5.54 0.39
C LEU A 106 3.88 -4.34 1.29
N TYR A 107 2.81 -3.65 1.66
CA TYR A 107 2.90 -2.47 2.53
C TYR A 107 1.57 -2.21 3.24
N THR A 108 1.56 -1.25 4.16
CA THR A 108 0.36 -0.77 4.84
C THR A 108 0.06 0.67 4.40
N THR A 109 -1.21 1.05 4.32
CA THR A 109 -1.59 2.40 3.87
C THR A 109 -1.41 3.50 4.91
N ASP A 110 -1.08 3.15 6.15
CA ASP A 110 -0.94 4.06 7.29
C ASP A 110 0.45 3.99 7.93
N ASP A 111 1.42 3.43 7.19
CA ASP A 111 2.81 3.20 7.61
C ASP A 111 2.98 2.37 8.90
N SER A 112 1.91 1.73 9.38
CA SER A 112 1.98 0.83 10.53
C SER A 112 2.65 -0.50 10.15
N PRO A 113 3.24 -1.24 11.10
CA PRO A 113 3.77 -2.56 10.82
C PRO A 113 2.75 -3.49 10.15
N LEU A 114 3.19 -4.16 9.07
CA LEU A 114 2.48 -5.27 8.46
C LEU A 114 2.52 -6.47 9.42
N ILE A 115 1.35 -6.99 9.79
CA ILE A 115 1.16 -8.13 10.70
C ILE A 115 0.39 -9.28 10.04
N ALA A 116 0.11 -9.18 8.73
CA ALA A 116 -0.54 -10.23 7.96
C ALA A 116 0.31 -11.50 7.96
N LYS A 117 -0.32 -12.66 8.18
CA LYS A 117 0.37 -13.93 8.04
C LYS A 117 0.52 -14.28 6.57
N LYS A 118 1.63 -14.91 6.22
CA LYS A 118 1.86 -15.39 4.84
C LYS A 118 0.77 -16.36 4.39
N SER A 119 0.26 -17.20 5.30
CA SER A 119 -0.88 -18.09 5.05
C SER A 119 -2.14 -17.37 4.60
N ASP A 120 -2.37 -16.15 5.08
CA ASP A 120 -3.58 -15.38 4.81
C ASP A 120 -3.44 -14.60 3.48
N ILE A 121 -2.20 -14.25 3.11
CA ILE A 121 -1.88 -13.55 1.87
C ILE A 121 -1.70 -14.52 0.69
N ALA A 122 -1.29 -15.76 0.93
CA ALA A 122 -1.02 -16.73 -0.14
C ALA A 122 -2.20 -16.96 -1.09
N PRO A 123 -3.45 -17.17 -0.63
CA PRO A 123 -4.60 -17.30 -1.53
C PRO A 123 -4.82 -16.04 -2.37
N VAL A 124 -4.67 -14.86 -1.75
CA VAL A 124 -4.82 -13.55 -2.41
C VAL A 124 -3.82 -13.38 -3.55
N VAL A 125 -2.55 -13.79 -3.32
CA VAL A 125 -1.51 -13.76 -4.35
C VAL A 125 -1.79 -14.75 -5.47
N SER A 126 -2.18 -15.99 -5.14
CA SER A 126 -2.57 -17.00 -6.14
C SER A 126 -3.71 -16.50 -7.03
N ASP A 127 -4.75 -15.92 -6.42
CA ASP A 127 -5.91 -15.40 -7.14
C ASP A 127 -5.55 -14.19 -8.01
N MET A 128 -4.65 -13.33 -7.53
CA MET A 128 -4.13 -12.20 -8.31
C MET A 128 -3.33 -12.66 -9.54
N ILE A 129 -2.44 -13.65 -9.37
CA ILE A 129 -1.65 -14.21 -10.48
C ILE A 129 -2.58 -14.75 -11.57
N LYS A 130 -3.53 -15.60 -11.19
CA LYS A 130 -4.49 -16.22 -12.13
C LYS A 130 -5.45 -15.20 -12.74
N GLY A 131 -5.98 -14.30 -11.91
CA GLY A 131 -7.01 -13.34 -12.29
C GLY A 131 -6.49 -12.23 -13.20
N CYS A 132 -5.28 -11.74 -12.95
CA CYS A 132 -4.69 -10.65 -13.74
C CYS A 132 -3.93 -11.14 -14.99
N LYS A 133 -3.71 -12.45 -15.14
CA LYS A 133 -3.15 -13.08 -16.36
C LYS A 133 -1.86 -12.39 -16.82
N GLY A 134 -0.91 -12.28 -15.90
CA GLY A 134 0.39 -11.63 -16.14
C GLY A 134 0.37 -10.10 -16.08
N LYS A 135 -0.79 -9.43 -16.16
CA LYS A 135 -0.88 -7.98 -15.97
C LYS A 135 -0.64 -7.61 -14.51
N SER A 136 -0.26 -6.36 -14.27
CA SER A 136 -0.19 -5.83 -12.90
C SER A 136 -1.51 -6.03 -12.15
N GLY A 137 -1.44 -6.27 -10.85
CA GLY A 137 -2.58 -6.49 -9.98
C GLY A 137 -2.37 -5.81 -8.64
N VAL A 138 -3.44 -5.31 -8.02
CA VAL A 138 -3.41 -4.78 -6.66
C VAL A 138 -4.69 -5.12 -5.92
N ILE A 139 -4.56 -5.36 -4.62
CA ILE A 139 -5.70 -5.52 -3.72
C ILE A 139 -5.32 -4.99 -2.33
N SER A 140 -6.26 -4.31 -1.70
CA SER A 140 -6.17 -3.89 -0.31
C SER A 140 -6.98 -4.82 0.58
N LEU A 141 -6.48 -5.13 1.78
CA LEU A 141 -7.13 -5.99 2.76
C LEU A 141 -7.43 -5.18 4.02
N THR A 142 -8.64 -5.33 4.56
CA THR A 142 -9.07 -4.66 5.81
C THR A 142 -8.37 -5.20 7.06
N LYS A 143 -7.59 -6.28 6.93
CA LYS A 143 -6.83 -6.91 8.00
C LYS A 143 -5.38 -7.04 7.53
N GLY A 144 -4.45 -7.05 8.47
CA GLY A 144 -3.04 -7.28 8.19
C GLY A 144 -2.14 -6.07 8.42
N ALA A 145 -2.70 -4.88 8.63
CA ALA A 145 -2.00 -3.76 9.24
C ALA A 145 -2.23 -3.76 10.76
N SER A 146 -1.27 -3.25 11.52
CA SER A 146 -1.39 -3.12 12.99
C SER A 146 -2.03 -1.80 13.42
N GLY A 147 -2.00 -0.79 12.57
CA GLY A 147 -2.64 0.50 12.82
C GLY A 147 -4.15 0.46 12.55
N ASN A 148 -4.90 1.27 13.29
CA ASN A 148 -6.36 1.29 13.26
C ASN A 148 -6.96 1.75 11.92
N ASN A 149 -6.17 2.45 11.09
CA ASN A 149 -6.59 2.99 9.80
C ASN A 149 -5.92 2.28 8.61
N GLY A 150 -5.04 1.33 8.88
CA GLY A 150 -4.19 0.68 7.90
C GLY A 150 -4.91 -0.43 7.14
N LEU A 151 -4.74 -0.43 5.83
CA LEU A 151 -5.01 -1.59 4.98
C LEU A 151 -3.68 -2.25 4.65
N ALA A 152 -3.64 -3.59 4.63
CA ALA A 152 -2.53 -4.30 4.02
C ALA A 152 -2.73 -4.31 2.51
N VAL A 153 -1.74 -3.86 1.74
CA VAL A 153 -1.80 -3.81 0.29
C VAL A 153 -0.85 -4.84 -0.30
N VAL A 154 -1.36 -5.61 -1.26
CA VAL A 154 -0.56 -6.53 -2.07
C VAL A 154 -0.61 -6.03 -3.50
N LYS A 155 0.56 -5.81 -4.11
CA LYS A 155 0.68 -5.42 -5.51
C LYS A 155 1.67 -6.31 -6.23
N LEU A 156 1.28 -6.83 -7.39
CA LEU A 156 2.15 -7.53 -8.33
C LEU A 156 2.27 -6.69 -9.60
N ARG A 157 3.48 -6.55 -10.13
CA ARG A 157 3.74 -5.84 -11.39
C ARG A 157 4.96 -6.38 -12.12
N SER A 158 5.14 -5.94 -13.35
CA SER A 158 6.34 -6.23 -14.13
C SER A 158 7.62 -5.81 -13.40
N SER A 159 8.72 -6.50 -13.65
CA SER A 159 10.06 -6.08 -13.21
C SER A 159 10.60 -4.86 -13.97
N LYS A 160 10.03 -4.55 -15.13
CA LYS A 160 10.33 -3.30 -15.84
C LYS A 160 9.69 -2.12 -15.12
N LEU A 161 10.52 -1.10 -14.88
CA LEU A 161 10.12 0.15 -14.25
C LEU A 161 9.34 0.99 -15.26
N CYS A 162 8.30 1.67 -14.80
CA CYS A 162 7.66 2.71 -15.59
C CYS A 162 8.65 3.85 -15.85
N GLY A 163 8.70 4.35 -17.09
CA GLY A 163 9.50 5.52 -17.46
C GLY A 163 11.00 5.28 -17.64
N ASP A 164 11.45 4.06 -17.98
CA ASP A 164 12.88 3.73 -18.16
C ASP A 164 13.56 4.29 -19.42
N GLY A 165 12.89 5.19 -20.16
CA GLY A 165 13.51 5.99 -21.23
C GLY A 165 13.60 5.33 -22.61
N SER A 166 12.85 4.25 -22.88
CA SER A 166 12.67 3.73 -24.24
C SER A 166 11.28 4.05 -24.81
N ASP A 167 11.20 4.31 -26.12
CA ASP A 167 10.07 4.93 -26.86
C ASP A 167 8.71 4.18 -26.85
N SER A 168 8.52 3.18 -25.98
CA SER A 168 7.26 2.41 -25.81
C SER A 168 6.75 2.46 -24.37
N LEU A 169 6.60 3.68 -23.87
CA LEU A 169 6.31 4.06 -22.48
C LEU A 169 5.24 3.17 -21.78
N GLN A 170 5.71 2.43 -20.78
CA GLN A 170 4.86 1.86 -19.72
C GLN A 170 4.25 3.01 -18.90
N VAL A 171 2.92 3.09 -18.86
CA VAL A 171 2.20 4.11 -18.08
C VAL A 171 1.81 3.52 -16.73
N CYS A 172 2.32 4.13 -15.66
CA CYS A 172 1.92 3.81 -14.28
C CYS A 172 0.66 4.62 -13.93
N LEU A 173 -0.37 3.93 -13.44
CA LEU A 173 -1.58 4.50 -12.81
C LEU A 173 -1.68 4.05 -11.35
#